data_AF-A0A3D9BFB0-F1
#
_entry.id   AF-A0A3D9BFB0-F1
#
_cell.length_a   1.000
_cell.length_b   1.000
_cell.length_c   1.000
_cell.angle_alpha   90.00
_cell.angle_beta   90.00
_cell.angle_gamma   90.00
#
_symmetry.space_group_name_H-M   'P 1'
#
loop_
_entity.id
_entity.type
_entity.pdbx_description
1 polymer ?
#
loop_
_entity_poly.entity_id
_entity_poly.type
_entity_poly.pdbx_seq_one_letter_code
_entity_poly.pdbx_strand_id
1 'polypeptide(L)'
;MLTLDLTNAPRWYDLNPGVRVQLRPLTTALMVATRSDPAVEAVPEEASDEERAVAFAKALARRAVLGWEGIGDADSNPIDPSPAAIDALLDIWPIFEAF
;
A
#
# COMPACT_ATOMS: atom_id res chain seq x y z
N MET A 1 12.33 22.38 4.08
CA MET A 1 11.52 23.10 3.07
C MET A 1 10.69 22.08 2.33
N LEU A 2 9.37 22.25 2.27
CA LEU A 2 8.48 21.33 1.55
C LEU A 2 8.45 21.72 0.07
N THR A 3 8.64 20.75 -0.83
CA THR A 3 8.53 20.94 -2.28
C THR A 3 7.15 20.49 -2.74
N LEU A 4 6.42 21.37 -3.43
CA LEU A 4 5.12 21.04 -4.00
C LEU A 4 5.32 20.43 -5.39
N ASP A 5 4.94 19.17 -5.56
CA ASP A 5 4.83 18.53 -6.87
C ASP A 5 3.42 18.75 -7.43
N LEU A 6 3.33 19.57 -8.48
CA LEU A 6 2.07 19.87 -9.15
C LEU A 6 1.72 18.90 -10.28
N THR A 7 2.60 17.94 -10.59
CA THR A 7 2.37 16.99 -11.70
C THR A 7 1.33 15.94 -11.34
N ASN A 8 1.18 15.63 -10.05
CA ASN A 8 0.38 14.52 -9.54
C ASN A 8 0.72 13.18 -10.23
N ALA A 9 1.94 13.04 -10.74
CA ALA A 9 2.39 11.86 -11.47
C ALA A 9 2.75 10.71 -10.50
N PRO A 10 2.52 9.44 -10.88
CA PRO A 10 2.99 8.31 -10.10
C PRO A 10 4.51 8.28 -9.96
N ARG A 11 5.00 7.77 -8.82
CA ARG A 11 6.43 7.71 -8.49
C ARG A 11 6.80 6.33 -7.95
N TRP A 12 8.05 5.94 -8.18
CA TRP A 12 8.63 4.73 -7.63
C TRP A 12 9.20 4.99 -6.24
N TYR A 13 8.96 4.06 -5.31
CA TYR A 13 9.45 4.08 -3.94
C TYR A 13 10.05 2.72 -3.62
N ASP A 14 11.25 2.73 -3.03
CA ASP A 14 11.92 1.52 -2.56
C ASP A 14 11.39 1.13 -1.17
N LEU A 15 10.93 -0.10 -1.01
CA LEU A 15 10.45 -0.64 0.28
C LEU A 15 11.52 -1.51 0.96
N ASN A 16 12.36 -2.18 0.18
CA ASN A 16 13.43 -3.07 0.63
C ASN A 16 14.46 -3.20 -0.50
N PRO A 17 15.73 -3.60 -0.28
CA PRO A 17 16.66 -3.85 -1.37
C PRO A 17 16.08 -4.84 -2.39
N GLY A 18 15.97 -4.38 -3.64
CA GLY A 18 15.40 -5.16 -4.74
C GLY A 18 13.88 -5.12 -4.86
N VAL A 19 13.15 -4.49 -3.92
CA VAL A 19 11.68 -4.37 -3.94
C VAL A 19 11.27 -2.91 -3.98
N ARG A 20 10.55 -2.52 -5.03
CA ARG A 20 10.00 -1.17 -5.19
C ARG A 20 8.57 -1.19 -5.70
N VAL A 21 7.80 -0.18 -5.33
CA VAL A 21 6.40 0.01 -5.73
C VAL A 21 6.22 1.33 -6.45
N GLN A 22 5.41 1.35 -7.50
CA GLN A 22 4.96 2.58 -8.14
C GLN A 22 3.63 3.00 -7.52
N LEU A 23 3.61 4.16 -6.87
CA LEU A 23 2.43 4.68 -6.19
C LEU A 23 1.91 5.91 -6.93
N ARG A 24 0.58 6.05 -7.01
CA ARG A 24 -0.04 7.35 -7.23
C ARG A 24 0.24 8.27 -6.03
N PRO A 25 0.20 9.60 -6.21
CA PRO A 25 0.39 10.51 -5.08
C PRO A 25 -0.67 10.32 -3.99
N LEU A 26 -0.21 10.35 -2.73
CA LEU A 26 -1.07 10.25 -1.54
C LEU A 26 -1.81 11.58 -1.31
N THR A 27 -2.79 11.83 -2.17
CA THR A 27 -3.65 13.02 -2.06
C THR A 27 -4.63 12.88 -0.90
N THR A 28 -5.14 14.00 -0.40
CA THR A 28 -6.21 14.02 0.61
C THR A 28 -7.45 13.24 0.15
N ALA A 29 -7.79 13.29 -1.14
CA ALA A 29 -8.90 12.52 -1.70
C ALA A 29 -8.67 11.01 -1.57
N LEU A 30 -7.45 10.53 -1.81
CA LEU A 30 -7.09 9.12 -1.64
C LEU A 30 -7.19 8.69 -0.18
N MET A 31 -6.71 9.53 0.75
CA MET A 31 -6.80 9.26 2.19
C MET A 31 -8.25 9.19 2.67
N VAL A 32 -9.10 10.13 2.24
CA VAL A 32 -10.54 10.12 2.56
C VAL A 32 -11.23 8.88 1.98
N ALA A 33 -10.96 8.55 0.71
CA ALA A 33 -11.53 7.36 0.07
C ALA A 33 -11.06 6.04 0.72
N THR A 34 -9.90 6.05 1.39
CA THR A 34 -9.40 4.90 2.15
C THR A 34 -10.12 4.78 3.50
N ARG A 35 -10.40 5.89 4.18
CA ARG A 35 -11.15 5.89 5.45
C ARG A 35 -12.57 5.35 5.30
N SER A 36 -13.18 5.55 4.14
CA SER A 36 -14.50 5.00 3.79
C SER A 36 -14.43 3.63 3.10
N ASP A 37 -13.30 2.94 3.15
CA ASP A 37 -13.23 1.55 2.64
C ASP A 37 -14.04 0.62 3.55
N PRO A 38 -14.90 -0.26 3.00
CA PRO A 38 -15.67 -1.18 3.82
C PRO A 38 -14.82 -2.08 4.74
N ALA A 39 -13.61 -2.47 4.33
CA ALA A 39 -12.71 -3.26 5.17
C ALA A 39 -12.10 -2.44 6.33
N VAL A 40 -12.01 -1.12 6.17
CA VAL A 40 -11.60 -0.19 7.24
C VAL A 40 -12.77 0.08 8.18
N GLU A 41 -13.97 0.30 7.64
CA GLU A 41 -15.19 0.50 8.45
C GLU A 41 -15.60 -0.75 9.23
N ALA A 42 -15.29 -1.94 8.72
CA ALA A 42 -15.60 -3.20 9.38
C ALA A 42 -14.65 -3.57 10.55
N VAL A 43 -13.59 -2.79 10.79
CA VAL A 43 -12.68 -3.06 11.91
C VAL A 43 -13.41 -2.77 13.23
N PRO A 44 -13.43 -3.71 14.19
CA PRO A 44 -14.08 -3.50 15.49
C PRO A 44 -13.49 -2.30 16.25
N GLU A 45 -14.32 -1.63 17.05
CA GLU A 45 -13.88 -0.50 17.87
C GLU A 45 -12.83 -0.94 18.90
N GLU A 46 -12.97 -2.15 19.43
CA GLU A 46 -12.06 -2.77 20.39
C GLU A 46 -10.79 -3.35 19.78
N ALA A 47 -10.64 -3.33 18.45
CA ALA A 47 -9.41 -3.77 17.81
C ALA A 47 -8.20 -3.01 18.35
N SER A 48 -7.01 -3.58 18.20
CA SER A 48 -5.77 -2.86 18.48
C SER A 48 -5.49 -1.78 17.43
N ASP A 49 -4.63 -0.83 17.77
CA ASP A 49 -4.19 0.18 16.80
C ASP A 49 -3.41 -0.44 15.64
N GLU A 50 -2.70 -1.55 15.89
CA GLU A 50 -1.98 -2.31 14.87
C GLU A 50 -2.94 -2.95 13.86
N GLU A 51 -4.02 -3.60 14.33
CA GLU A 51 -5.04 -4.20 13.45
C GLU A 51 -5.73 -3.13 12.58
N ARG A 52 -6.04 -1.97 13.17
CA ARG A 52 -6.57 -0.81 12.42
C ARG A 52 -5.57 -0.30 11.39
N ALA A 53 -4.29 -0.20 11.76
CA ALA A 53 -3.23 0.27 10.87
C ALA A 53 -3.05 -0.68 9.67
N VAL A 54 -3.05 -1.99 9.90
CA VAL A 54 -2.95 -3.02 8.84
C VAL A 54 -4.15 -2.93 7.89
N ALA A 55 -5.38 -2.86 8.42
CA ALA A 55 -6.57 -2.73 7.60
C ALA A 55 -6.54 -1.46 6.72
N PHE A 56 -6.12 -0.33 7.32
CA PHE A 56 -5.97 0.94 6.61
C PHE A 56 -4.88 0.89 5.53
N ALA A 57 -3.70 0.36 5.86
CA ALA A 57 -2.58 0.26 4.93
C ALA A 57 -2.92 -0.61 3.72
N LYS A 58 -3.55 -1.77 3.94
CA LYS A 58 -4.02 -2.64 2.85
C LYS A 58 -5.05 -1.95 1.97
N ALA A 59 -6.04 -1.27 2.56
CA ALA A 59 -7.02 -0.50 1.80
C ALA A 59 -6.38 0.64 1.00
N LEU A 60 -5.38 1.33 1.57
CA LEU A 60 -4.64 2.39 0.90
C LEU A 60 -3.83 1.84 -0.26
N ALA A 61 -3.06 0.77 -0.02
CA ALA A 61 -2.17 0.16 -1.01
C ALA A 61 -2.93 -0.38 -2.22
N ARG A 62 -4.07 -1.05 -2.01
CA ARG A 62 -4.93 -1.51 -3.11
C ARG A 62 -5.42 -0.38 -4.02
N ARG A 63 -5.53 0.85 -3.49
CA ARG A 63 -5.83 2.03 -4.28
C ARG A 63 -4.57 2.66 -4.84
N ALA A 64 -3.46 2.67 -4.11
CA ALA A 64 -2.30 3.49 -4.40
C ALA A 64 -1.32 2.83 -5.39
N VAL A 65 -1.11 1.52 -5.25
CA VAL A 65 -0.15 0.75 -6.04
C VAL A 65 -0.62 0.60 -7.48
N LEU A 66 0.25 0.98 -8.42
CA LEU A 66 0.02 0.86 -9.85
C LEU A 66 0.92 -0.20 -10.52
N GLY A 67 2.04 -0.51 -9.88
CA GLY A 67 3.06 -1.43 -10.38
C GLY A 67 4.08 -1.72 -9.30
N TRP A 68 4.90 -2.75 -9.49
CA TRP A 68 6.02 -3.06 -8.59
C TRP A 68 7.13 -3.78 -9.35
N GLU A 69 8.30 -3.89 -8.71
CA GLU A 69 9.40 -4.72 -9.15
C GLU A 69 9.98 -5.49 -7.96
N GLY A 70 10.56 -6.67 -8.23
CA GLY A 70 11.15 -7.52 -7.21
C GLY A 70 10.17 -8.45 -6.48
N ILE A 71 8.93 -8.53 -6.96
CA ILE A 71 7.88 -9.35 -6.36
C ILE A 71 7.50 -10.45 -7.36
N GLY A 72 7.54 -11.70 -6.89
CA GLY A 72 7.20 -12.87 -7.67
C GLY A 72 6.38 -13.89 -6.88
N ASP A 73 5.87 -14.89 -7.59
CA ASP A 73 5.17 -16.03 -7.00
C ASP A 73 6.14 -17.05 -6.36
N ALA A 74 5.60 -18.19 -5.92
CA ALA A 74 6.37 -19.27 -5.32
C ALA A 74 7.45 -19.87 -6.26
N ASP A 75 7.27 -19.72 -7.57
CA ASP A 75 8.20 -20.19 -8.60
C ASP A 75 9.17 -19.07 -9.05
N SER A 76 9.16 -17.93 -8.36
CA SER A 76 9.95 -16.72 -8.69
C SER A 76 9.58 -16.06 -10.02
N ASN A 77 8.39 -16.33 -10.56
CA ASN A 77 7.90 -15.59 -11.72
C ASN A 77 7.38 -14.23 -11.26
N PRO A 78 7.73 -13.12 -11.95
CA PRO A 78 7.15 -11.82 -11.65
C PRO A 78 5.63 -11.87 -11.73
N ILE A 79 4.97 -11.30 -10.73
CA ILE A 79 3.51 -11.18 -10.70
C ILE A 79 3.12 -9.71 -10.83
N ASP A 80 1.91 -9.44 -11.32
CA ASP A 80 1.34 -8.08 -11.30
C ASP A 80 0.65 -7.80 -9.95
N PRO A 81 0.54 -6.52 -9.54
CA PRO A 81 -0.24 -6.15 -8.36
C PRO A 81 -1.70 -6.59 -8.50
N SER A 82 -2.18 -7.30 -7.49
CA SER A 82 -3.59 -7.64 -7.31
C SER A 82 -3.99 -7.40 -5.86
N PRO A 83 -5.28 -7.27 -5.53
CA PRO A 83 -5.72 -7.11 -4.15
C PRO A 83 -5.13 -8.15 -3.20
N ALA A 84 -5.16 -9.43 -3.61
CA ALA A 84 -4.62 -10.52 -2.79
C ALA A 84 -3.09 -10.43 -2.65
N ALA A 85 -2.38 -10.09 -3.72
CA ALA A 85 -0.92 -10.01 -3.68
C ALA A 85 -0.44 -8.78 -2.89
N ILE A 86 -1.17 -7.65 -2.95
CA ILE A 86 -0.91 -6.46 -2.13
C ILE A 86 -1.12 -6.76 -0.66
N ASP A 87 -2.21 -7.46 -0.32
CA ASP A 87 -2.48 -7.84 1.06
C ASP A 87 -1.39 -8.77 1.61
N ALA A 88 -0.96 -9.76 0.82
CA ALA A 88 0.13 -10.67 1.18
C ALA A 88 1.47 -9.95 1.33
N LEU A 89 1.76 -8.96 0.46
CA LEU A 89 2.96 -8.14 0.57
C LEU A 89 2.99 -7.36 1.91
N LEU A 90 1.86 -6.79 2.31
CA LEU A 90 1.74 -6.03 3.55
C LEU A 90 1.57 -6.89 4.81
N ASP A 91 1.44 -8.22 4.67
CA ASP A 91 1.57 -9.14 5.80
C ASP A 91 3.05 -9.39 6.18
N ILE A 92 4.00 -8.92 5.36
CA ILE A 92 5.43 -8.98 5.66
C ILE A 92 5.81 -7.74 6.48
N TRP A 93 6.07 -7.94 7.78
CA TRP A 93 6.30 -6.86 8.73
C TRP A 93 7.32 -5.79 8.28
N PRO A 94 8.55 -6.12 7.83
CA PRO A 94 9.49 -5.10 7.34
C PRO A 94 9.01 -4.30 6.13
N ILE A 95 8.15 -4.89 5.29
CA ILE A 95 7.58 -4.20 4.13
C ILE A 95 6.44 -3.28 4.59
N PHE A 96 5.60 -3.76 5.50
CA PHE A 96 4.55 -2.94 6.11
C PHE A 96 5.12 -1.71 6.83
N GLU A 97 6.20 -1.86 7.60
CA GLU A 97 6.84 -0.72 8.27
C GLU A 97 7.43 0.31 7.30
N ALA A 98 7.87 -0.12 6.12
CA ALA A 98 8.45 0.74 5.10
C ALA A 98 7.40 1.45 4.21
N PHE A 99 6.17 0.93 4.17
CA PHE A 99 5.08 1.39 3.30
C PHE A 99 4.29 2.56 3.91
#